data_AF-A0A151Z7M6-F1
#
_entry.id   AF-A0A151Z7M6-F1
#
_cell.length_a   1.000
_cell.length_b   1.000
_cell.length_c   1.000
_cell.angle_alpha   90.00
_cell.angle_beta   90.00
_cell.angle_gamma   90.00
#
_symmetry.space_group_name_H-M   'P 1'
#
loop_
_entity.id
_entity.type
_entity.pdbx_description
1 polymer ?
#
loop_
_entity_poly.entity_id
_entity_poly.type
_entity_poly.pdbx_seq_one_letter_code
_entity_poly.pdbx_strand_id
1 'polypeptide(L)'
;MSAFNISIFNELNEIVKDVLHVKSNFQCQVTDEFREQMFNQEWISDDNQEQFYNFNDIKSYFHYDTPEKFYQLFSNNRFYYPPKPYYKHISLVIESWGLLKRFPIHYPPMFGLNEVVKSEQEKNNIYTTSKQEDNSNSTTSTSTTTSTNNNNNNVGTADETIVLTKQDQIDDDNRQSNELLFFEKFNNRMIEMIEKWSEQTKEDRRQLLIEFLTSMTSRNFLTMMGIRKTKLSLDTYLPPGPITLIKSSNLPNKVGAVSKLTVSSRALSKHGIRSDNGFWGSDKGPELIKNTRSEKCIVKILTNTSWINIHLLPHNIPIIEIRNEEGYGLRWSSVGDFFRGFLEPQMIGMLSHFFLWS
;
A
#
# COMPACT_ATOMS: atom_id res chain seq x y z
N MET A 1 -7.23 3.78 31.28
CA MET A 1 -7.51 3.96 29.84
C MET A 1 -7.81 5.44 29.63
N SER A 2 -6.91 6.22 29.04
CA SER A 2 -7.32 7.54 28.57
C SER A 2 -8.29 7.29 27.41
N ALA A 3 -9.52 7.77 27.54
CA ALA A 3 -10.42 7.84 26.39
C ALA A 3 -9.72 8.69 25.32
N PHE A 4 -9.66 8.16 24.10
CA PHE A 4 -9.21 8.90 22.93
C PHE A 4 -9.82 10.32 22.93
N ASN A 5 -9.03 11.35 22.63
CA ASN A 5 -9.48 12.73 22.82
C ASN A 5 -9.94 13.31 21.48
N ILE A 6 -11.24 13.25 21.24
CA ILE A 6 -11.89 13.77 20.02
C ILE A 6 -11.51 15.24 19.74
N SER A 7 -11.28 16.06 20.77
CA SER A 7 -10.87 17.45 20.57
C SER A 7 -9.44 17.56 20.02
N ILE A 8 -8.52 16.73 20.53
CA ILE A 8 -7.14 16.67 20.02
C ILE A 8 -7.16 16.16 18.58
N PHE A 9 -7.89 15.07 18.32
CA PHE A 9 -8.08 14.53 16.98
C PHE A 9 -8.53 15.58 15.97
N ASN A 10 -9.61 16.31 16.29
CA ASN A 10 -10.19 17.29 15.37
C ASN A 10 -9.21 18.43 15.07
N GLU A 11 -8.47 18.91 16.08
CA GLU A 11 -7.48 19.95 15.87
C GLU A 11 -6.26 19.45 15.09
N LEU A 12 -5.75 18.27 15.43
CA LEU A 12 -4.67 17.60 14.70
C LEU A 12 -5.05 17.40 13.24
N ASN A 13 -6.28 16.96 12.98
CA ASN A 13 -6.85 16.77 11.66
C ASN A 13 -6.83 18.06 10.83
N GLU A 14 -7.25 19.19 11.39
CA GLU A 14 -7.18 20.47 10.70
C GLU A 14 -5.73 20.90 10.43
N ILE A 15 -4.82 20.68 11.39
CA ILE A 15 -3.41 21.03 11.18
C ILE A 15 -2.78 20.15 10.09
N VAL A 16 -2.97 18.82 10.13
CA VAL A 16 -2.43 17.90 9.11
C VAL A 16 -3.01 18.25 7.74
N LYS A 17 -4.31 18.54 7.67
CA LYS A 17 -4.98 19.02 6.46
C LYS A 17 -4.32 20.30 5.93
N ASP A 18 -4.13 21.30 6.77
CA ASP A 18 -3.47 22.55 6.39
C ASP A 18 -2.03 22.30 5.90
N VAL A 19 -1.27 21.47 6.59
CA VAL A 19 0.12 21.14 6.24
C VAL A 19 0.20 20.45 4.88
N LEU A 20 -0.69 19.49 4.61
CA LEU A 20 -0.77 18.81 3.32
C LEU A 20 -1.36 19.70 2.20
N HIS A 21 -2.07 20.79 2.53
CA HIS A 21 -2.54 21.75 1.53
C HIS A 21 -1.45 22.74 1.08
N VAL A 22 -0.42 22.99 1.89
CA VAL A 22 0.68 23.90 1.53
C VAL A 22 1.57 23.24 0.48
N LYS A 23 1.24 23.46 -0.80
CA LYS A 23 1.98 22.92 -1.96
C LYS A 23 3.46 23.33 -2.02
N SER A 24 3.86 24.39 -1.33
CA SER A 24 5.04 25.17 -1.73
C SER A 24 6.37 24.88 -1.03
N ASN A 25 6.47 24.05 0.02
CA ASN A 25 7.75 23.87 0.74
C ASN A 25 8.10 22.42 1.13
N PHE A 26 7.32 21.42 0.71
CA PHE A 26 7.67 20.02 0.94
C PHE A 26 8.76 19.55 -0.04
N GLN A 27 10.02 19.72 0.35
CA GLN A 27 11.13 18.94 -0.19
C GLN A 27 11.17 17.58 0.49
N CYS A 28 10.18 16.75 0.18
CA CYS A 28 10.24 15.34 0.53
C CYS A 28 11.17 14.64 -0.48
N GLN A 29 11.98 13.66 -0.08
CA GLN A 29 12.85 12.85 -0.99
C GLN A 29 12.02 11.89 -1.87
N VAL A 30 10.90 12.38 -2.37
CA VAL A 30 9.81 11.66 -2.99
C VAL A 30 9.93 11.80 -4.51
N THR A 31 9.52 10.77 -5.25
CA THR A 31 9.37 10.88 -6.70
C THR A 31 8.29 11.91 -7.05
N ASP A 32 8.49 12.70 -8.11
CA ASP A 32 7.51 13.73 -8.51
C ASP A 32 6.08 13.16 -8.67
N GLU A 33 5.96 11.92 -9.15
CA GLU A 33 4.68 11.21 -9.27
C GLU A 33 3.98 10.97 -7.92
N PHE A 34 4.68 10.46 -6.90
CA PHE A 34 4.06 10.23 -5.59
C PHE A 34 3.70 11.55 -4.91
N ARG A 35 4.53 12.59 -5.09
CA ARG A 35 4.24 13.95 -4.63
C ARG A 35 2.95 14.45 -5.29
N GLU A 36 2.86 14.36 -6.60
CA GLU A 36 1.66 14.76 -7.34
C GLU A 36 0.44 13.96 -6.89
N GLN A 37 0.54 12.65 -6.67
CA GLN A 37 -0.57 11.86 -6.14
C GLN A 37 -1.00 12.33 -4.74
N MET A 38 -0.04 12.58 -3.84
CA MET A 38 -0.34 13.05 -2.48
C MET A 38 -1.01 14.42 -2.46
N PHE A 39 -0.65 15.33 -3.37
CA PHE A 39 -1.14 16.71 -3.38
C PHE A 39 -2.26 17.00 -4.41
N ASN A 40 -2.41 16.19 -5.45
CA ASN A 40 -3.38 16.40 -6.54
C ASN A 40 -4.52 15.36 -6.55
N GLN A 41 -4.33 14.13 -6.05
CA GLN A 41 -5.41 13.13 -6.02
C GLN A 41 -6.31 13.27 -4.79
N GLU A 42 -7.12 14.32 -4.85
CA GLU A 42 -8.45 14.42 -4.25
C GLU A 42 -8.59 14.01 -2.78
N TRP A 43 -8.70 15.06 -1.96
CA TRP A 43 -9.43 15.22 -0.70
C TRP A 43 -10.86 14.64 -0.66
N ILE A 44 -11.27 13.93 -1.72
CA ILE A 44 -12.58 13.34 -1.84
C ILE A 44 -12.66 12.18 -0.86
N SER A 45 -13.54 12.35 0.11
CA SER A 45 -13.91 11.27 1.01
C SER A 45 -14.44 10.11 0.18
N ASP A 46 -14.14 8.91 0.64
CA ASP A 46 -14.75 7.69 0.13
C ASP A 46 -16.30 7.72 0.22
N ASP A 47 -16.85 8.63 1.02
CA ASP A 47 -18.28 8.77 1.33
C ASP A 47 -19.15 9.32 0.20
N ASN A 48 -18.59 9.94 -0.84
CA ASN A 48 -19.37 10.77 -1.78
C ASN A 48 -20.12 10.01 -2.90
N GLN A 49 -20.36 8.69 -2.82
CA GLN A 49 -21.06 7.96 -3.91
C GLN A 49 -22.04 6.87 -3.42
N GLU A 50 -23.09 6.63 -4.22
CA GLU A 50 -24.40 6.08 -3.74
C GLU A 50 -24.78 4.67 -4.22
N GLN A 51 -23.91 3.89 -4.87
CA GLN A 51 -24.34 2.59 -5.42
C GLN A 51 -23.54 1.39 -4.88
N PHE A 52 -24.17 0.65 -3.96
CA PHE A 52 -23.76 -0.69 -3.49
C PHE A 52 -24.95 -1.64 -3.58
N TYR A 53 -24.71 -2.94 -3.76
CA TYR A 53 -25.79 -3.85 -4.16
C TYR A 53 -26.79 -4.19 -3.04
N ASN A 54 -26.40 -4.16 -1.75
CA ASN A 54 -27.39 -4.42 -0.68
C ASN A 54 -26.91 -4.17 0.77
N PHE A 55 -25.88 -3.35 0.94
CA PHE A 55 -25.21 -3.28 2.24
C PHE A 55 -25.34 -1.85 2.73
N ASN A 56 -26.46 -1.60 3.43
CA ASN A 56 -26.96 -0.29 3.87
C ASN A 56 -25.97 0.53 4.72
N ASP A 57 -24.76 0.03 4.93
CA ASP A 57 -23.78 0.69 5.76
C ASP A 57 -22.32 0.30 5.47
N ILE A 58 -21.94 -0.04 4.22
CA ILE A 58 -20.52 -0.27 3.89
C ILE A 58 -19.66 0.91 4.35
N LYS A 59 -20.20 2.12 4.25
CA LYS A 59 -19.55 3.34 4.69
C LYS A 59 -19.21 3.28 6.19
N SER A 60 -20.08 2.83 7.10
CA SER A 60 -19.74 2.78 8.53
C SER A 60 -18.60 1.82 8.87
N TYR A 61 -18.35 0.81 8.04
CA TYR A 61 -17.17 -0.06 8.24
C TYR A 61 -15.86 0.69 8.00
N PHE A 62 -15.89 1.71 7.13
CA PHE A 62 -14.75 2.49 6.67
C PHE A 62 -14.75 3.96 7.14
N HIS A 63 -15.71 4.34 8.00
CA HIS A 63 -15.91 5.73 8.42
C HIS A 63 -15.02 6.13 9.60
N TYR A 64 -14.57 7.38 9.56
CA TYR A 64 -13.70 7.99 10.57
C TYR A 64 -14.43 8.52 11.81
N ASP A 65 -15.76 8.38 11.88
CA ASP A 65 -16.57 8.92 13.00
C ASP A 65 -16.44 8.08 14.28
N THR A 66 -15.67 6.98 14.21
CA THR A 66 -15.31 6.19 15.39
C THR A 66 -13.79 6.15 15.57
N PRO A 67 -13.10 7.28 15.80
CA PRO A 67 -11.67 7.29 16.12
C PRO A 67 -11.29 6.30 17.24
N GLU A 68 -12.20 6.09 18.19
CA GLU A 68 -12.07 5.13 19.28
C GLU A 68 -11.92 3.69 18.76
N LYS A 69 -12.68 3.33 17.71
CA LYS A 69 -12.61 1.99 17.09
C LYS A 69 -11.25 1.79 16.42
N PHE A 70 -10.74 2.82 15.73
CA PHE A 70 -9.39 2.80 15.18
C PHE A 70 -8.35 2.59 16.29
N TYR A 71 -8.42 3.41 17.34
CA TYR A 71 -7.50 3.31 18.48
C TYR A 71 -7.55 1.92 19.13
N GLN A 72 -8.73 1.34 19.35
CA GLN A 72 -8.89 0.00 19.91
C GLN A 72 -8.23 -1.06 19.01
N LEU A 73 -8.47 -1.03 17.70
CA LEU A 73 -7.83 -1.96 16.76
C LEU A 73 -6.31 -1.79 16.76
N PHE A 74 -5.84 -0.55 16.66
CA PHE A 74 -4.42 -0.19 16.63
C PHE A 74 -3.71 -0.61 17.93
N SER A 75 -4.35 -0.44 19.09
CA SER A 75 -3.83 -0.89 20.38
C SER A 75 -3.65 -2.42 20.47
N ASN A 76 -4.47 -3.16 19.73
CA ASN A 76 -4.42 -4.62 19.64
C ASN A 76 -3.56 -5.13 18.47
N ASN A 77 -2.73 -4.27 17.86
CA ASN A 77 -1.93 -4.56 16.67
C ASN A 77 -2.79 -5.09 15.49
N ARG A 78 -4.08 -4.75 15.46
CA ARG A 78 -4.96 -5.07 14.34
C ARG A 78 -4.91 -3.93 13.35
N PHE A 79 -4.79 -4.33 12.10
CA PHE A 79 -4.59 -3.39 11.02
C PHE A 79 -5.93 -2.95 10.43
N TYR A 80 -5.94 -1.75 9.85
CA TYR A 80 -7.12 -1.20 9.21
C TYR A 80 -6.77 -0.58 7.86
N TYR A 81 -7.45 -1.04 6.82
CA TYR A 81 -7.22 -0.54 5.46
C TYR A 81 -7.51 0.96 5.38
N PRO A 82 -6.58 1.80 4.91
CA PRO A 82 -6.69 3.25 5.05
C PRO A 82 -7.83 3.81 4.18
N PRO A 83 -8.86 4.44 4.78
CA PRO A 83 -9.88 5.14 4.00
C PRO A 83 -9.37 6.46 3.43
N LYS A 84 -10.04 6.99 2.41
CA LYS A 84 -9.89 8.40 2.04
C LYS A 84 -10.85 9.27 2.87
N PRO A 85 -10.44 10.50 3.23
CA PRO A 85 -9.18 11.13 2.84
C PRO A 85 -8.02 10.82 3.80
N TYR A 86 -6.78 10.76 3.29
CA TYR A 86 -5.63 10.26 4.06
C TYR A 86 -5.20 11.17 5.22
N TYR A 87 -5.45 12.48 5.17
CA TYR A 87 -5.11 13.38 6.28
C TYR A 87 -5.81 12.99 7.60
N LYS A 88 -7.04 12.46 7.51
CA LYS A 88 -7.75 11.89 8.67
C LYS A 88 -7.04 10.64 9.20
N HIS A 89 -6.63 9.74 8.30
CA HIS A 89 -5.87 8.54 8.67
C HIS A 89 -4.57 8.89 9.38
N ILE A 90 -3.79 9.82 8.82
CA ILE A 90 -2.52 10.28 9.38
C ILE A 90 -2.73 10.83 10.79
N SER A 91 -3.78 11.63 10.98
CA SER A 91 -4.12 12.20 12.28
C SER A 91 -4.46 11.12 13.31
N LEU A 92 -5.23 10.11 12.93
CA LEU A 92 -5.53 8.96 13.78
C LEU A 92 -4.27 8.18 14.17
N VAL A 93 -3.35 7.97 13.22
CA VAL A 93 -2.10 7.26 13.47
C VAL A 93 -1.22 8.06 14.43
N ILE A 94 -1.07 9.38 14.22
CA ILE A 94 -0.24 10.25 15.07
C ILE A 94 -0.80 10.34 16.50
N GLU A 95 -2.10 10.52 16.67
CA GLU A 95 -2.68 10.56 18.02
C GLU A 95 -2.58 9.20 18.72
N SER A 96 -2.92 8.11 18.01
CA SER A 96 -2.81 6.75 18.55
C SER A 96 -1.37 6.42 18.95
N TRP A 97 -0.41 6.87 18.15
CA TRP A 97 1.01 6.77 18.47
C TRP A 97 1.33 7.51 19.78
N GLY A 98 1.02 8.80 19.88
CA GLY A 98 1.29 9.57 21.09
C GLY A 98 0.68 8.94 22.35
N LEU A 99 -0.57 8.50 22.26
CA LEU A 99 -1.29 7.85 23.36
C LEU A 99 -0.70 6.49 23.78
N LEU A 100 -0.24 5.69 22.82
CA LEU A 100 0.37 4.38 23.10
C LEU A 100 1.86 4.46 23.39
N LYS A 101 2.47 5.65 23.26
CA LYS A 101 3.89 5.91 23.49
C LYS A 101 4.82 4.96 22.73
N ARG A 102 4.41 4.51 21.55
CA ARG A 102 5.15 3.51 20.76
C ARG A 102 5.03 3.75 19.25
N PHE A 103 6.13 3.48 18.55
CA PHE A 103 6.26 3.59 17.10
C PHE A 103 7.05 2.42 16.49
N PRO A 104 6.87 2.05 15.19
CA PRO A 104 5.64 2.10 14.40
C PRO A 104 4.75 0.90 14.73
N ILE A 105 3.64 0.79 13.98
CA ILE A 105 2.78 -0.38 13.86
C ILE A 105 3.64 -1.65 13.88
N HIS A 106 3.60 -2.38 15.01
CA HIS A 106 4.22 -3.70 15.04
C HIS A 106 3.34 -4.62 14.22
N TYR A 107 3.89 -5.02 13.10
CA TYR A 107 3.24 -5.86 12.15
C TYR A 107 3.47 -7.33 12.49
N PRO A 108 2.42 -8.13 12.75
CA PRO A 108 2.60 -9.56 12.85
C PRO A 108 3.10 -10.09 11.50
N PRO A 109 4.07 -11.03 11.50
CA PRO A 109 4.50 -11.68 10.28
C PRO A 109 3.32 -12.48 9.70
N MET A 110 3.15 -12.42 8.39
CA MET A 110 2.22 -13.28 7.68
C MET A 110 3.00 -14.41 7.02
N PHE A 111 2.57 -15.65 7.24
CA PHE A 111 3.26 -16.83 6.74
C PHE A 111 3.50 -16.74 5.22
N GLY A 112 4.75 -16.97 4.80
CA GLY A 112 5.18 -16.98 3.40
C GLY A 112 5.25 -15.59 2.72
N LEU A 113 4.92 -14.51 3.45
CA LEU A 113 5.08 -13.12 3.01
C LEU A 113 6.16 -12.44 3.83
N ASN A 114 7.40 -12.84 3.55
CA ASN A 114 8.58 -12.27 4.21
C ASN A 114 8.73 -10.81 3.81
N GLU A 115 8.76 -9.94 4.82
CA GLU A 115 9.14 -8.55 4.60
C GLU A 115 10.63 -8.46 4.28
N VAL A 116 10.97 -7.50 3.43
CA VAL A 116 12.36 -7.23 3.07
C VAL A 116 12.68 -5.78 3.36
N VAL A 117 13.97 -5.54 3.58
CA VAL A 117 14.52 -4.22 3.83
C VAL A 117 14.53 -3.35 2.56
N LYS A 118 14.88 -3.94 1.42
CA LYS A 118 14.91 -3.27 0.11
C LYS A 118 14.15 -4.04 -0.95
N SER A 119 13.38 -3.34 -1.77
CA SER A 119 12.85 -3.93 -3.00
C SER A 119 14.00 -4.09 -4.02
N GLU A 120 13.88 -5.05 -4.93
CA GLU A 120 14.81 -5.25 -6.05
C GLU A 120 14.96 -4.00 -6.91
N GLN A 121 13.94 -3.16 -6.96
CA GLN A 121 14.01 -1.90 -7.69
C GLN A 121 14.92 -0.87 -7.03
N GLU A 122 14.95 -0.83 -5.69
CA GLU A 122 15.90 0.00 -4.93
C GLU A 122 17.33 -0.51 -5.05
N LYS A 123 17.53 -1.81 -5.29
CA LYS A 123 18.85 -2.40 -5.54
C LYS A 123 19.39 -2.03 -6.94
N ASN A 124 18.51 -1.77 -7.90
CA ASN A 124 18.86 -1.56 -9.31
C ASN A 124 18.79 -0.08 -9.78
N ASN A 125 18.56 0.90 -8.90
CA ASN A 125 18.53 2.34 -9.24
C ASN A 125 17.62 2.71 -10.44
N ILE A 126 16.46 2.05 -10.59
CA ILE A 126 15.58 2.20 -11.77
C ILE A 126 14.74 3.50 -11.74
N TYR A 127 14.89 4.36 -10.72
CA TYR A 127 14.21 5.66 -10.69
C TYR A 127 14.87 6.75 -11.55
N THR A 128 16.00 6.47 -12.20
CA THR A 128 16.63 7.39 -13.17
C THR A 128 16.69 6.74 -14.54
N THR A 129 15.78 7.13 -15.44
CA THR A 129 16.07 7.83 -16.71
C THR A 129 14.85 7.69 -17.63
N SER A 130 13.91 8.64 -17.58
CA SER A 130 13.13 8.97 -18.77
C SER A 130 14.08 9.65 -19.75
N LYS A 131 14.66 8.88 -20.69
CA LYS A 131 15.39 9.50 -21.80
C LYS A 131 14.37 10.24 -22.66
N GLN A 132 14.45 11.57 -22.64
CA GLN A 132 14.00 12.39 -23.75
C GLN A 132 14.73 11.91 -25.02
N GLU A 133 13.96 11.55 -26.04
CA GLU A 133 14.43 11.44 -27.40
C GLU A 133 14.75 12.84 -27.92
N ASP A 134 15.98 13.30 -27.74
CA ASP A 134 16.49 14.43 -28.49
C ASP A 134 17.25 13.93 -29.72
N ASN A 135 16.55 14.05 -30.85
CA ASN A 135 17.12 14.08 -32.18
C ASN A 135 18.20 15.17 -32.28
N SER A 136 19.46 14.78 -32.47
CA SER A 136 20.41 15.62 -33.21
C SER A 136 21.44 14.77 -33.95
N ASN A 137 21.37 14.90 -35.27
CA ASN A 137 22.39 14.47 -36.22
C ASN A 137 23.72 15.15 -35.91
N SER A 138 24.81 14.37 -35.88
CA SER A 138 26.12 14.86 -36.32
C SER A 138 27.02 13.70 -36.74
N THR A 139 27.60 13.87 -37.91
CA THR A 139 28.27 12.88 -38.75
C THR A 139 29.79 13.00 -38.59
N THR A 140 30.48 11.85 -38.68
CA THR A 140 31.88 11.66 -39.17
C THR A 140 33.06 12.05 -38.28
N SER A 141 33.88 11.06 -37.89
CA SER A 141 35.26 10.80 -38.38
C SER A 141 36.06 9.95 -37.35
N THR A 142 36.37 8.69 -37.65
CA THR A 142 37.60 8.11 -38.27
C THR A 142 38.85 8.07 -37.36
N SER A 143 39.26 6.88 -36.91
CA SER A 143 40.62 6.26 -37.01
C SER A 143 40.74 5.04 -36.06
N THR A 144 40.85 3.79 -36.58
CA THR A 144 42.07 2.95 -36.72
C THR A 144 42.89 2.80 -35.43
N THR A 145 43.30 1.64 -34.88
CA THR A 145 43.59 0.26 -35.34
C THR A 145 43.75 -0.55 -34.01
N THR A 146 43.48 -1.84 -33.82
CA THR A 146 44.26 -3.00 -34.29
C THR A 146 43.57 -4.27 -33.80
N SER A 147 43.63 -5.29 -34.64
CA SER A 147 43.12 -6.66 -34.58
C SER A 147 43.73 -7.53 -33.47
N THR A 148 42.94 -8.46 -32.91
CA THR A 148 43.30 -9.90 -32.89
C THR A 148 42.03 -10.76 -32.76
N ASN A 149 41.89 -11.71 -33.69
CA ASN A 149 40.90 -12.80 -33.69
C ASN A 149 40.98 -13.67 -32.43
N ASN A 150 39.83 -14.14 -31.96
CA ASN A 150 39.60 -15.59 -31.80
C ASN A 150 38.10 -15.89 -31.66
N ASN A 151 37.58 -16.58 -32.66
CA ASN A 151 36.33 -17.33 -32.57
C ASN A 151 36.50 -18.47 -31.56
N ASN A 152 35.51 -18.64 -30.69
CA ASN A 152 34.99 -19.96 -30.37
C ASN A 152 33.56 -19.85 -29.85
N ASN A 153 32.64 -20.40 -30.64
CA ASN A 153 31.30 -20.76 -30.20
C ASN A 153 31.41 -21.82 -29.11
N ASN A 154 30.78 -21.58 -27.96
CA ASN A 154 30.23 -22.68 -27.19
C ASN A 154 28.94 -22.25 -26.50
N VAL A 155 27.86 -22.91 -26.93
CA VAL A 155 26.53 -22.91 -26.31
C VAL A 155 26.65 -23.71 -25.02
N GLY A 156 26.31 -23.09 -23.89
CA GLY A 156 26.31 -23.74 -22.58
C GLY A 156 25.64 -22.85 -21.54
N THR A 157 24.44 -23.27 -21.12
CA THR A 157 23.65 -22.84 -19.97
C THR A 157 24.47 -22.38 -18.75
N ALA A 158 24.14 -21.19 -18.21
CA ALA A 158 24.50 -20.81 -16.85
C ALA A 158 23.35 -20.02 -16.20
N ASP A 159 22.81 -20.63 -15.16
CA ASP A 159 21.87 -20.09 -14.19
C ASP A 159 22.63 -19.04 -13.37
N GLU A 160 22.38 -17.75 -13.59
CA GLU A 160 23.02 -16.67 -12.82
C GLU A 160 22.39 -16.61 -11.41
N THR A 161 22.93 -17.43 -10.52
CA THR A 161 22.70 -17.28 -9.09
C THR A 161 23.50 -16.07 -8.61
N ILE A 162 22.83 -14.93 -8.45
CA ILE A 162 23.42 -13.71 -7.88
C ILE A 162 23.75 -13.96 -6.40
N VAL A 163 25.03 -14.16 -6.09
CA VAL A 163 25.54 -14.27 -4.72
C VAL A 163 25.71 -12.86 -4.17
N LEU A 164 24.81 -12.45 -3.26
CA LEU A 164 24.94 -11.20 -2.50
C LEU A 164 26.19 -11.26 -1.61
N THR A 165 27.02 -10.22 -1.66
CA THR A 165 28.25 -10.17 -0.85
C THR A 165 27.94 -9.76 0.60
N LYS A 166 28.80 -10.14 1.55
CA LYS A 166 28.64 -9.77 2.97
C LYS A 166 28.63 -8.25 3.20
N GLN A 167 29.24 -7.47 2.29
CA GLN A 167 29.25 -6.02 2.37
C GLN A 167 27.87 -5.43 2.06
N ASP A 168 27.16 -5.99 1.07
CA ASP A 168 25.80 -5.59 0.71
C ASP A 168 24.82 -5.83 1.87
N GLN A 169 25.03 -6.88 2.67
CA GLN A 169 24.23 -7.17 3.87
C GLN A 169 24.49 -6.17 5.02
N ILE A 170 25.75 -5.74 5.24
CA ILE A 170 26.12 -4.79 6.29
C ILE A 170 25.61 -3.38 5.97
N ASP A 171 25.65 -2.97 4.69
CA ASP A 171 25.09 -1.69 4.25
C ASP A 171 23.54 -1.70 4.21
N ASP A 172 22.92 -2.89 4.11
CA ASP A 172 21.47 -3.11 4.17
C ASP A 172 20.92 -2.97 5.61
N ASP A 173 21.55 -3.60 6.61
CA ASP A 173 21.16 -3.46 8.03
C ASP A 173 21.27 -2.02 8.53
N ASN A 174 22.28 -1.28 8.04
CA ASN A 174 22.48 0.13 8.38
C ASN A 174 21.34 1.04 7.89
N ARG A 175 20.63 0.71 6.80
CA ARG A 175 19.60 1.60 6.22
C ARG A 175 18.19 1.39 6.80
N GLN A 176 17.79 0.16 7.14
CA GLN A 176 16.57 -0.06 7.94
C GLN A 176 16.74 0.50 9.35
N SER A 177 17.93 0.31 9.92
CA SER A 177 18.33 0.98 11.15
C SER A 177 18.16 2.50 10.99
N ASN A 178 18.50 3.10 9.85
CA ASN A 178 18.27 4.53 9.60
C ASN A 178 16.78 4.94 9.46
N GLU A 179 15.90 4.09 8.92
CA GLU A 179 14.44 4.36 8.87
C GLU A 179 13.79 4.26 10.26
N LEU A 180 14.12 3.21 11.02
CA LEU A 180 13.68 3.08 12.42
C LEU A 180 14.26 4.20 13.29
N LEU A 181 15.55 4.53 13.11
CA LEU A 181 16.21 5.64 13.79
C LEU A 181 15.60 7.00 13.41
N PHE A 182 15.10 7.17 12.17
CA PHE A 182 14.37 8.38 11.78
C PHE A 182 13.10 8.54 12.61
N PHE A 183 12.32 7.48 12.74
CA PHE A 183 11.10 7.57 13.50
C PHE A 183 11.33 7.63 15.00
N GLU A 184 12.37 6.98 15.52
CA GLU A 184 12.82 7.15 16.91
C GLU A 184 13.17 8.61 17.22
N LYS A 185 13.78 9.34 16.27
CA LYS A 185 14.09 10.78 16.44
C LYS A 185 12.84 11.63 16.63
N PHE A 186 11.76 11.34 15.91
CA PHE A 186 10.50 12.06 16.07
C PHE A 186 9.60 11.51 17.18
N ASN A 187 9.76 10.23 17.55
CA ASN A 187 8.93 9.54 18.53
C ASN A 187 8.77 10.31 19.83
N ASN A 188 9.87 10.71 20.43
CA ASN A 188 9.83 11.39 21.72
C ASN A 188 9.19 12.78 21.60
N ARG A 189 9.49 13.52 20.52
CA ARG A 189 8.89 14.85 20.26
C ARG A 189 7.39 14.77 20.00
N MET A 190 6.94 13.76 19.23
CA MET A 190 5.53 13.54 18.93
C MET A 190 4.76 13.10 20.17
N ILE A 191 5.32 12.19 20.98
CA ILE A 191 4.72 11.80 22.27
C ILE A 191 4.61 13.02 23.19
N GLU A 192 5.69 13.77 23.36
CA GLU A 192 5.67 14.97 24.21
C GLU A 192 4.66 16.01 23.71
N MET A 193 4.55 16.20 22.39
CA MET A 193 3.54 17.08 21.79
C MET A 193 2.11 16.64 22.13
N ILE A 194 1.82 15.34 22.03
CA ILE A 194 0.49 14.82 22.35
C ILE A 194 0.21 14.89 23.87
N GLU A 195 1.20 14.59 24.71
CA GLU A 195 1.06 14.65 26.18
C GLU A 195 0.84 16.07 26.69
N LYS A 196 1.56 17.05 26.13
CA LYS A 196 1.49 18.47 26.50
C LYS A 196 0.63 19.28 25.54
N TRP A 197 -0.30 18.63 24.83
CA TRP A 197 -1.07 19.26 23.75
C TRP A 197 -1.60 20.63 24.18
N SER A 198 -2.36 20.70 25.29
CA SER A 198 -2.97 21.94 25.81
C SER A 198 -1.99 23.04 26.21
N GLU A 199 -0.73 22.70 26.50
CA GLU A 199 0.30 23.66 26.93
C GLU A 199 1.01 24.32 25.74
N GLN A 200 0.92 23.70 24.55
CA GLN A 200 1.58 24.17 23.34
C GLN A 200 0.71 25.15 22.56
N THR A 201 1.35 26.09 21.86
CA THR A 201 0.61 26.96 20.94
C THR A 201 0.23 26.19 19.67
N LYS A 202 -0.83 26.62 18.98
CA LYS A 202 -1.22 26.04 17.68
C LYS A 202 -0.08 26.11 16.65
N GLU A 203 0.73 27.17 16.69
CA GLU A 203 1.85 27.35 15.76
C GLU A 203 2.98 26.37 16.04
N ASP A 204 3.31 26.11 17.32
CA ASP A 204 4.33 25.10 17.68
C ASP A 204 3.94 23.71 17.19
N ARG A 205 2.67 23.33 17.37
CA ARG A 205 2.12 22.04 16.90
C ARG A 205 2.19 21.93 15.38
N ARG A 206 1.81 23.02 14.68
CA ARG A 206 1.90 23.11 13.21
C ARG A 206 3.34 22.97 12.73
N GLN A 207 4.27 23.70 13.32
CA GLN A 207 5.68 23.67 12.93
C GLN A 207 6.29 22.28 13.12
N LEU A 208 6.00 21.61 14.24
CA LEU A 208 6.45 20.24 14.47
C LEU A 208 5.88 19.26 13.44
N LEU A 209 4.60 19.38 13.08
CA LEU A 209 3.98 18.54 12.05
C LEU A 209 4.55 18.80 10.66
N ILE A 210 4.89 20.05 10.32
CA ILE A 210 5.60 20.37 9.08
C ILE A 210 6.97 19.69 9.09
N GLU A 211 7.77 19.85 10.14
CA GLU A 211 9.09 19.20 10.25
C GLU A 211 8.99 17.67 10.13
N PHE A 212 8.00 17.08 10.81
CA PHE A 212 7.77 15.64 10.79
C PHE A 212 7.41 15.13 9.40
N LEU A 213 6.39 15.73 8.77
CA LEU A 213 5.91 15.28 7.47
C LEU A 213 6.92 15.61 6.34
N THR A 214 7.60 16.76 6.39
CA THR A 214 8.59 17.15 5.35
C THR A 214 9.81 16.24 5.33
N SER A 215 10.17 15.70 6.49
CA SER A 215 11.33 14.82 6.63
C SER A 215 11.05 13.35 6.33
N MET A 216 9.78 12.96 6.09
CA MET A 216 9.43 11.61 5.65
C MET A 216 9.96 11.31 4.23
N THR A 217 10.06 10.02 3.90
CA THR A 217 10.16 9.50 2.54
C THR A 217 8.81 8.91 2.10
N SER A 218 8.62 8.57 0.81
CA SER A 218 7.41 7.83 0.36
C SER A 218 7.22 6.54 1.16
N ARG A 219 8.33 5.82 1.42
CA ARG A 219 8.31 4.57 2.19
C ARG A 219 7.86 4.82 3.62
N ASN A 220 8.35 5.88 4.28
CA ASN A 220 7.92 6.23 5.64
C ASN A 220 6.41 6.49 5.69
N PHE A 221 5.90 7.22 4.68
CA PHE A 221 4.47 7.48 4.56
C PHE A 221 3.68 6.18 4.35
N LEU A 222 4.11 5.31 3.46
CA LEU A 222 3.45 4.03 3.18
C LEU A 222 3.47 3.08 4.39
N THR A 223 4.58 3.04 5.13
CA THR A 223 4.70 2.31 6.39
C THR A 223 3.71 2.84 7.44
N MET A 224 3.52 4.16 7.53
CA MET A 224 2.51 4.79 8.39
C MET A 224 1.08 4.40 7.98
N MET A 225 0.84 4.19 6.68
CA MET A 225 -0.44 3.79 6.11
C MET A 225 -0.71 2.28 6.15
N GLY A 226 0.19 1.46 6.71
CA GLY A 226 -0.01 0.00 6.77
C GLY A 226 0.66 -0.85 5.72
N ILE A 227 1.32 -0.22 4.75
CA ILE A 227 1.77 -0.89 3.54
C ILE A 227 3.11 -1.57 3.81
N ARG A 228 3.12 -2.89 3.68
CA ARG A 228 4.31 -3.72 3.91
C ARG A 228 5.32 -3.57 2.78
N LYS A 229 6.57 -3.91 3.08
CA LYS A 229 7.67 -3.92 2.10
C LYS A 229 8.12 -5.34 1.81
N THR A 230 8.08 -5.73 0.55
CA THR A 230 8.64 -6.99 0.03
C THR A 230 9.55 -6.69 -1.18
N LYS A 231 10.17 -7.74 -1.72
CA LYS A 231 11.16 -7.64 -2.79
C LYS A 231 10.67 -6.87 -4.01
N LEU A 232 9.38 -6.92 -4.34
CA LEU A 232 8.85 -6.24 -5.53
C LEU A 232 7.97 -5.03 -5.18
N SER A 233 8.03 -4.54 -3.94
CA SER A 233 7.23 -3.42 -3.50
C SER A 233 7.56 -2.12 -4.24
N LEU A 234 6.51 -1.35 -4.50
CA LEU A 234 6.56 -0.02 -5.10
C LEU A 234 6.31 1.03 -4.04
N ASP A 235 7.05 2.14 -4.14
CA ASP A 235 6.93 3.31 -3.26
C ASP A 235 6.29 4.53 -3.93
N THR A 236 5.73 4.33 -5.13
CA THR A 236 5.23 5.41 -5.99
C THR A 236 3.71 5.57 -5.98
N TYR A 237 2.97 4.66 -5.32
CA TYR A 237 1.52 4.66 -5.32
C TYR A 237 0.96 4.83 -3.92
N LEU A 238 -0.09 5.64 -3.79
CA LEU A 238 -0.92 5.68 -2.59
C LEU A 238 -1.99 4.58 -2.63
N PRO A 239 -2.31 3.93 -1.49
CA PRO A 239 -3.27 2.83 -1.45
C PRO A 239 -4.69 3.34 -1.72
N PRO A 240 -5.39 2.94 -2.80
CA PRO A 240 -6.71 3.45 -3.15
C PRO A 240 -7.73 3.23 -2.03
N GLY A 241 -8.69 4.13 -1.82
CA GLY A 241 -9.69 3.96 -0.75
C GLY A 241 -10.53 2.67 -0.89
N PRO A 242 -10.96 2.03 0.22
CA PRO A 242 -11.71 0.78 0.21
C PRO A 242 -13.01 0.88 -0.61
N ILE A 243 -13.64 2.05 -0.62
CA ILE A 243 -14.84 2.28 -1.42
C ILE A 243 -14.55 2.25 -2.92
N THR A 244 -13.41 2.81 -3.37
CA THR A 244 -12.94 2.70 -4.76
C THR A 244 -12.72 1.24 -5.16
N LEU A 245 -12.08 0.46 -4.28
CA LEU A 245 -11.84 -0.97 -4.51
C LEU A 245 -13.15 -1.77 -4.63
N ILE A 246 -14.12 -1.51 -3.75
CA ILE A 246 -15.43 -2.17 -3.79
C ILE A 246 -16.16 -1.81 -5.09
N LYS A 247 -16.15 -0.54 -5.51
CA LYS A 247 -16.80 -0.10 -6.75
C LYS A 247 -16.21 -0.77 -7.99
N SER A 248 -14.89 -0.76 -8.16
CA SER A 248 -14.26 -1.39 -9.32
C SER A 248 -14.54 -2.90 -9.36
N SER A 249 -14.64 -3.54 -8.19
CA SER A 249 -15.02 -4.96 -8.09
C SER A 249 -16.49 -5.25 -8.42
N ASN A 250 -17.34 -4.22 -8.35
CA ASN A 250 -18.77 -4.28 -8.61
C ASN A 250 -19.15 -3.84 -10.03
N LEU A 251 -18.17 -3.49 -10.86
CA LEU A 251 -18.41 -3.20 -12.27
C LEU A 251 -18.98 -4.43 -13.00
N PRO A 252 -19.84 -4.23 -14.03
CA PRO A 252 -20.32 -5.32 -14.85
C PRO A 252 -19.17 -6.10 -15.48
N ASN A 253 -19.21 -7.43 -15.42
CA ASN A 253 -18.15 -8.27 -15.99
C ASN A 253 -18.00 -8.11 -17.52
N LYS A 254 -19.09 -7.79 -18.22
CA LYS A 254 -19.07 -7.46 -19.64
C LYS A 254 -20.09 -6.36 -19.90
N VAL A 255 -19.61 -5.22 -20.39
CA VAL A 255 -20.45 -4.07 -20.74
C VAL A 255 -21.42 -4.48 -21.87
N GLY A 256 -22.70 -4.13 -21.73
CA GLY A 256 -23.73 -4.45 -22.71
C GLY A 256 -24.21 -5.91 -22.75
N ALA A 257 -23.72 -6.78 -21.85
CA ALA A 257 -24.19 -8.17 -21.78
C ALA A 257 -25.57 -8.29 -21.09
N VAL A 258 -26.28 -9.38 -21.40
CA VAL A 258 -27.53 -9.76 -20.72
C VAL A 258 -27.26 -10.09 -19.25
N SER A 259 -26.18 -10.83 -18.97
CA SER A 259 -25.73 -11.15 -17.61
C SER A 259 -25.39 -9.87 -16.84
N LYS A 260 -25.88 -9.79 -15.62
CA LYS A 260 -25.65 -8.72 -14.65
C LYS A 260 -24.61 -9.11 -13.60
N LEU A 261 -23.82 -10.16 -13.83
CA LEU A 261 -22.73 -10.54 -12.95
C LEU A 261 -21.65 -9.45 -12.92
N THR A 262 -21.18 -9.14 -11.72
CA THR A 262 -20.04 -8.27 -11.50
C THR A 262 -18.72 -8.99 -11.80
N VAL A 263 -17.65 -8.23 -12.04
CA VAL A 263 -16.29 -8.79 -12.19
C VAL A 263 -15.91 -9.62 -10.95
N SER A 264 -16.25 -9.13 -9.75
CA SER A 264 -16.01 -9.88 -8.50
C SER A 264 -16.84 -11.15 -8.41
N SER A 265 -18.11 -11.14 -8.80
CA SER A 265 -18.94 -12.34 -8.72
C SER A 265 -18.45 -13.43 -9.68
N ARG A 266 -18.01 -13.04 -10.88
CA ARG A 266 -17.41 -13.96 -11.85
C ARG A 266 -16.09 -14.54 -11.34
N ALA A 267 -15.26 -13.73 -10.69
CA ALA A 267 -14.01 -14.19 -10.08
C ALA A 267 -14.29 -15.15 -8.91
N LEU A 268 -15.17 -14.79 -7.97
CA LEU A 268 -15.49 -15.60 -6.79
C LEU A 268 -16.05 -16.97 -7.16
N SER A 269 -16.85 -17.05 -8.22
CA SER A 269 -17.42 -18.33 -8.70
C SER A 269 -16.33 -19.36 -9.06
N LYS A 270 -15.14 -18.93 -9.47
CA LYS A 270 -14.00 -19.84 -9.73
C LYS A 270 -13.42 -20.43 -8.45
N HIS A 271 -13.54 -19.72 -7.32
CA HIS A 271 -13.01 -20.14 -6.02
C HIS A 271 -14.02 -20.97 -5.23
N GLY A 272 -15.32 -20.63 -5.29
CA GLY A 272 -16.37 -21.38 -4.61
C GLY A 272 -16.49 -22.85 -5.02
N ILE A 273 -15.97 -23.21 -6.20
CA ILE A 273 -15.91 -24.59 -6.70
C ILE A 273 -14.65 -25.32 -6.24
N ARG A 274 -13.58 -24.59 -5.90
CA ARG A 274 -12.23 -25.13 -5.66
C ARG A 274 -11.83 -25.18 -4.18
N SER A 275 -12.59 -24.55 -3.30
CA SER A 275 -12.24 -24.39 -1.89
C SER A 275 -13.07 -25.33 -1.03
N ASP A 276 -12.39 -26.27 -0.37
CA ASP A 276 -13.03 -27.30 0.45
C ASP A 276 -13.51 -26.79 1.81
N ASN A 277 -13.00 -25.64 2.27
CA ASN A 277 -13.32 -25.10 3.60
C ASN A 277 -14.48 -24.07 3.59
N GLY A 278 -15.07 -23.81 2.43
CA GLY A 278 -16.28 -23.01 2.31
C GLY A 278 -16.12 -21.51 2.57
N PHE A 279 -14.90 -20.98 2.72
CA PHE A 279 -14.66 -19.56 3.00
C PHE A 279 -15.33 -18.63 1.99
N TRP A 280 -15.24 -18.97 0.69
CA TRP A 280 -15.81 -18.20 -0.42
C TRP A 280 -17.33 -18.35 -0.57
N GLY A 281 -17.93 -19.32 0.13
CA GLY A 281 -19.34 -19.67 0.02
C GLY A 281 -19.74 -20.31 -1.31
N SER A 282 -21.05 -20.52 -1.47
CA SER A 282 -21.60 -21.21 -2.64
C SER A 282 -21.65 -20.32 -3.89
N ASP A 283 -21.42 -20.91 -5.07
CA ASP A 283 -21.61 -20.26 -6.37
C ASP A 283 -23.07 -20.24 -6.86
N LYS A 284 -24.00 -20.82 -6.08
CA LYS A 284 -25.39 -21.04 -6.48
C LYS A 284 -26.27 -19.80 -6.25
N GLY A 285 -27.39 -19.77 -6.98
CA GLY A 285 -28.46 -18.78 -6.86
C GLY A 285 -28.49 -17.74 -7.99
N PRO A 286 -29.47 -16.81 -7.95
CA PRO A 286 -29.61 -15.73 -8.93
C PRO A 286 -28.38 -14.81 -8.96
N GLU A 287 -28.13 -14.14 -10.09
CA GLU A 287 -26.97 -13.26 -10.28
C GLU A 287 -26.87 -12.17 -9.19
N LEU A 288 -28.00 -11.57 -8.79
CA LEU A 288 -28.04 -10.60 -7.70
C LEU A 288 -27.47 -11.16 -6.39
N ILE A 289 -27.84 -12.41 -6.05
CA ILE A 289 -27.36 -13.07 -4.83
C ILE A 289 -25.87 -13.39 -4.94
N LYS A 290 -25.39 -13.77 -6.13
CA LYS A 290 -23.96 -14.00 -6.36
C LYS A 290 -23.14 -12.71 -6.26
N ASN A 291 -23.67 -11.58 -6.75
CA ASN A 291 -23.04 -10.26 -6.64
C ASN A 291 -22.99 -9.79 -5.19
N THR A 292 -24.10 -9.90 -4.45
CA THR A 292 -24.12 -9.55 -3.02
C THR A 292 -23.14 -10.41 -2.22
N ARG A 293 -22.99 -11.70 -2.56
CA ARG A 293 -22.04 -12.59 -1.89
C ARG A 293 -20.59 -12.18 -2.15
N SER A 294 -20.24 -11.82 -3.39
CA SER A 294 -18.89 -11.36 -3.70
C SER A 294 -18.55 -10.04 -3.04
N GLU A 295 -19.47 -9.09 -3.02
CA GLU A 295 -19.31 -7.82 -2.28
C GLU A 295 -19.07 -8.07 -0.79
N LYS A 296 -19.90 -8.93 -0.16
CA LYS A 296 -19.72 -9.31 1.26
C LYS A 296 -18.36 -9.94 1.54
N CYS A 297 -17.87 -10.77 0.64
CA CYS A 297 -16.55 -11.39 0.78
C CYS A 297 -15.42 -10.35 0.72
N ILE A 298 -15.53 -9.39 -0.20
CA ILE A 298 -14.57 -8.29 -0.33
C ILE A 298 -14.57 -7.43 0.93
N VAL A 299 -15.75 -7.01 1.39
CA VAL A 299 -15.89 -6.22 2.63
C VAL A 299 -15.33 -6.97 3.83
N LYS A 300 -15.57 -8.29 3.95
CA LYS A 300 -15.01 -9.12 5.03
C LYS A 300 -13.48 -9.09 5.05
N ILE A 301 -12.82 -9.20 3.90
CA ILE A 301 -11.35 -9.18 3.82
C ILE A 301 -10.82 -7.77 4.10
N LEU A 302 -11.39 -6.73 3.47
CA LEU A 302 -10.96 -5.34 3.67
C LEU A 302 -11.10 -4.88 5.13
N THR A 303 -12.15 -5.30 5.83
CA THR A 303 -12.39 -4.97 7.24
C THR A 303 -11.53 -5.76 8.23
N ASN A 304 -11.02 -6.92 7.83
CA ASN A 304 -10.12 -7.76 8.64
C ASN A 304 -8.75 -7.88 7.97
N THR A 305 -8.28 -6.78 7.39
CA THR A 305 -6.98 -6.73 6.73
C THR A 305 -5.88 -6.91 7.76
N SER A 306 -4.88 -7.74 7.44
CA SER A 306 -3.67 -7.90 8.26
C SER A 306 -2.39 -7.66 7.47
N TRP A 307 -2.48 -7.66 6.15
CA TRP A 307 -1.36 -7.40 5.25
C TRP A 307 -1.84 -6.67 4.01
N ILE A 308 -1.11 -5.62 3.63
CA ILE A 308 -1.27 -4.91 2.37
C ILE A 308 0.10 -4.73 1.75
N ASN A 309 0.19 -4.86 0.44
CA ASN A 309 1.36 -4.42 -0.30
C ASN A 309 0.98 -3.92 -1.70
N ILE A 310 1.72 -2.92 -2.19
CA ILE A 310 1.69 -2.50 -3.58
C ILE A 310 2.98 -2.99 -4.22
N HIS A 311 2.88 -3.88 -5.20
CA HIS A 311 4.04 -4.55 -5.79
C HIS A 311 3.83 -4.92 -7.25
N LEU A 312 4.91 -5.35 -7.91
CA LEU A 312 4.86 -5.86 -9.29
C LEU A 312 4.53 -7.35 -9.34
N LEU A 313 3.60 -7.72 -10.22
CA LEU A 313 3.51 -9.07 -10.76
C LEU A 313 4.56 -9.27 -11.86
N PRO A 314 4.76 -10.52 -12.34
CA PRO A 314 5.49 -10.76 -13.58
C PRO A 314 5.04 -9.83 -14.70
N HIS A 315 5.98 -9.44 -15.56
CA HIS A 315 5.79 -8.44 -16.63
C HIS A 315 5.55 -7.01 -16.14
N ASN A 316 6.05 -6.67 -14.95
CA ASN A 316 6.04 -5.30 -14.41
C ASN A 316 4.63 -4.71 -14.30
N ILE A 317 3.66 -5.53 -13.89
CA ILE A 317 2.29 -5.07 -13.71
C ILE A 317 2.09 -4.63 -12.26
N PRO A 318 1.89 -3.33 -11.98
CA PRO A 318 1.71 -2.83 -10.63
C PRO A 318 0.32 -3.18 -10.10
N ILE A 319 0.28 -3.82 -8.94
CA ILE A 319 -0.95 -4.24 -8.27
C ILE A 319 -0.94 -3.86 -6.80
N ILE A 320 -2.13 -3.70 -6.23
CA ILE A 320 -2.33 -3.74 -4.79
C ILE A 320 -2.88 -5.11 -4.41
N GLU A 321 -2.26 -5.72 -3.40
CA GLU A 321 -2.69 -6.98 -2.80
C GLU A 321 -3.01 -6.77 -1.32
N ILE A 322 -4.16 -7.27 -0.91
CA ILE A 322 -4.69 -7.11 0.44
C ILE A 322 -5.07 -8.50 0.96
N ARG A 323 -4.67 -8.85 2.18
CA ARG A 323 -4.96 -10.15 2.80
C ARG A 323 -5.46 -10.04 4.23
N ASN A 324 -6.32 -10.99 4.61
CA ASN A 324 -6.71 -11.21 6.00
C ASN A 324 -5.73 -12.14 6.72
N GLU A 325 -5.91 -12.31 8.04
CA GLU A 325 -5.01 -13.10 8.90
C GLU A 325 -4.92 -14.58 8.47
N GLU A 326 -5.98 -15.12 7.87
CA GLU A 326 -6.05 -16.48 7.32
C GLU A 326 -5.35 -16.62 5.96
N GLY A 327 -4.83 -15.52 5.40
CA GLY A 327 -4.12 -15.50 4.13
C GLY A 327 -5.01 -15.34 2.90
N TYR A 328 -6.34 -15.30 3.04
CA TYR A 328 -7.24 -14.99 1.93
C TYR A 328 -7.03 -13.57 1.46
N GLY A 329 -7.00 -13.39 0.14
CA GLY A 329 -6.61 -12.11 -0.45
C GLY A 329 -7.44 -11.63 -1.61
N LEU A 330 -7.15 -10.39 -1.98
CA LEU A 330 -7.76 -9.64 -3.05
C LEU A 330 -6.67 -8.89 -3.83
N ARG A 331 -6.87 -8.73 -5.15
CA ARG A 331 -5.98 -7.93 -6.00
C ARG A 331 -6.73 -6.94 -6.87
N TRP A 332 -6.12 -5.77 -7.03
CA TRP A 332 -6.49 -4.77 -8.04
C TRP A 332 -5.26 -4.27 -8.77
N SER A 333 -5.45 -3.51 -9.86
CA SER A 333 -4.43 -2.54 -10.31
C SER A 333 -3.97 -1.67 -9.13
N SER A 334 -2.74 -1.15 -9.18
CA SER A 334 -2.19 -0.32 -8.08
C SER A 334 -3.05 0.89 -7.73
N VAL A 335 -3.80 1.43 -8.70
CA VAL A 335 -4.72 2.57 -8.52
C VAL A 335 -6.14 2.15 -8.10
N GLY A 336 -6.45 0.85 -8.06
CA GLY A 336 -7.72 0.33 -7.55
C GLY A 336 -8.90 0.37 -8.52
N ASP A 337 -8.71 0.79 -9.76
CA ASP A 337 -9.76 0.93 -10.78
C ASP A 337 -10.14 -0.40 -11.47
N PHE A 338 -9.32 -1.44 -11.32
CA PHE A 338 -9.53 -2.72 -11.99
C PHE A 338 -9.34 -3.89 -11.03
N PHE A 339 -10.42 -4.61 -10.71
CA PHE A 339 -10.36 -5.82 -9.88
C PHE A 339 -9.77 -7.00 -10.66
N ARG A 340 -8.68 -7.57 -10.16
CA ARG A 340 -7.99 -8.70 -10.80
C ARG A 340 -8.49 -10.05 -10.28
N GLY A 341 -8.84 -10.17 -9.00
CA GLY A 341 -9.39 -11.40 -8.47
C GLY A 341 -9.15 -11.65 -6.98
N PHE A 342 -9.59 -12.83 -6.54
CA PHE A 342 -9.41 -13.35 -5.19
C PHE A 342 -8.17 -14.24 -5.12
N LEU A 343 -7.61 -14.39 -3.92
CA LEU A 343 -6.43 -15.20 -3.65
C LEU A 343 -6.70 -16.20 -2.54
N GLU A 344 -6.26 -17.43 -2.78
CA GLU A 344 -6.20 -18.44 -1.72
C GLU A 344 -5.07 -18.13 -0.72
N PRO A 345 -5.15 -18.69 0.50
CA PRO A 345 -4.05 -18.69 1.43
C PRO A 345 -2.80 -19.30 0.81
N GLN A 346 -1.64 -18.81 1.22
CA GLN A 346 -0.39 -19.40 0.77
C GLN A 346 -0.26 -20.82 1.33
N MET A 347 -0.01 -21.79 0.46
CA MET A 347 0.16 -23.18 0.88
C MET A 347 1.48 -23.36 1.64
N ILE A 348 1.42 -24.10 2.76
CA ILE A 348 2.62 -24.61 3.45
C ILE A 348 3.40 -25.49 2.46
N GLY A 349 4.59 -25.05 2.06
CA GLY A 349 5.54 -25.83 1.27
C GLY A 349 5.72 -25.47 -0.21
N MET A 350 5.04 -24.44 -0.73
CA MET A 350 5.13 -24.08 -2.15
C MET A 350 5.78 -22.71 -2.39
N LEU A 351 6.94 -22.47 -1.77
CA LEU A 351 7.76 -21.27 -2.04
C LEU A 351 8.51 -21.31 -3.38
N SER A 352 8.39 -22.38 -4.19
CA SER A 352 9.15 -22.50 -5.45
C SER A 352 8.34 -22.39 -6.75
N HIS A 353 7.00 -22.39 -6.74
CA HIS A 353 6.24 -22.54 -8.01
C HIS A 353 5.11 -21.55 -8.31
N PHE A 354 4.68 -20.70 -7.36
CA PHE A 354 3.50 -19.84 -7.59
C PHE A 354 3.76 -18.52 -8.32
N PHE A 355 5.00 -18.21 -8.70
CA PHE A 355 5.31 -17.03 -9.53
C PHE A 355 4.94 -17.18 -11.01
N LEU A 356 4.44 -18.35 -11.46
CA LEU A 356 4.27 -18.62 -12.89
C LEU A 356 2.82 -18.60 -13.41
N TRP A 357 1.77 -18.55 -12.59
CA TRP A 357 0.39 -18.59 -13.11
C TRP A 357 -0.58 -17.70 -12.31
N SER A 358 -0.82 -16.48 -12.80
CA SER A 358 -2.13 -15.78 -12.76
C SER A 358 -2.12 -14.47 -13.55
#